data_AF-A0A2E9GLT7-F1
#
_entry.id   AF-A0A2E9GLT7-F1
#
_cell.length_a   1.000
_cell.length_b   1.000
_cell.length_c   1.000
_cell.angle_alpha   90.00
_cell.angle_beta   90.00
_cell.angle_gamma   90.00
#
_symmetry.space_group_name_H-M   'P 1'
#
loop_
_entity.id
_entity.type
_entity.pdbx_description
1 polymer ?
#
loop_
_entity_poly.entity_id
_entity_poly.type
_entity_poly.pdbx_seq_one_letter_code
_entity_poly.pdbx_strand_id
1 'polypeptide(L)'
;MRDRIAGHLEGFPRRPHPPDSLRPAAVALTLVTDELDRACFLLTRRTEGLRAHGGQWALPGGRLDAGETSSEAALRELDEELGLRLGPESLLGELDDYPTRSGFRITPVVAWASGDQALAPNPQEVAAVHRVPLSELDRSDVPRLRHIPESERPVISVPLLGTHIHAPTAAILYQLREVALWGREVRVAEFEQPVFAWR
;
A
#
# COMPACT_ATOMS: atom_id res chain seq x y z
N MET A 1 11.96 9.27 13.23
CA MET A 1 11.24 8.17 12.56
C MET A 1 11.44 8.25 11.05
N ARG A 2 11.03 9.36 10.41
CA ARG A 2 11.20 9.61 8.97
C ARG A 2 12.58 9.24 8.44
N ASP A 3 13.66 9.80 9.00
CA ASP A 3 15.03 9.56 8.50
C ASP A 3 15.47 8.10 8.62
N ARG A 4 15.02 7.40 9.66
CA ARG A 4 15.28 5.96 9.83
C ARG A 4 14.59 5.15 8.72
N ILE A 5 13.32 5.45 8.46
CA ILE A 5 12.56 4.80 7.38
C ILE A 5 13.20 5.11 6.02
N ALA A 6 13.56 6.36 5.77
CA ALA A 6 14.24 6.77 4.55
C ALA A 6 15.57 6.01 4.36
N GLY A 7 16.40 5.92 5.40
CA GLY A 7 17.66 5.17 5.33
C GLY A 7 17.47 3.66 5.10
N HIS A 8 16.43 3.06 5.67
CA HIS A 8 16.10 1.65 5.39
C HIS A 8 15.64 1.44 3.94
N LEU A 9 14.82 2.35 3.41
CA LEU A 9 14.34 2.30 2.02
C LEU A 9 15.47 2.55 1.02
N GLU A 10 16.39 3.48 1.31
CA GLU A 10 17.58 3.74 0.50
C GLU A 10 18.51 2.52 0.46
N GLY A 11 18.65 1.81 1.58
CA GLY A 11 19.41 0.56 1.68
C GLY A 11 18.71 -0.66 1.09
N PHE A 12 17.46 -0.56 0.64
CA PHE A 12 16.68 -1.68 0.12
C PHE A 12 16.74 -1.72 -1.42
N PRO A 13 17.43 -2.70 -2.03
CA PRO A 13 17.45 -2.82 -3.48
C PRO A 13 16.10 -3.35 -3.98
N ARG A 14 15.22 -2.45 -4.42
CA ARG A 14 13.90 -2.82 -4.98
C ARG A 14 14.05 -3.72 -6.21
N ARG A 15 13.15 -4.67 -6.33
CA ARG A 15 13.04 -5.59 -7.47
C ARG A 15 11.85 -5.16 -8.33
N PRO A 16 12.08 -4.47 -9.46
CA PRO A 16 11.01 -4.21 -10.41
C PRO A 16 10.51 -5.53 -10.99
N HIS A 17 9.20 -5.64 -11.19
CA HIS A 17 8.65 -6.77 -11.92
C HIS A 17 8.81 -6.51 -13.42
N PRO A 18 9.26 -7.50 -14.22
CA PRO A 18 9.39 -7.35 -15.67
C PRO A 18 8.13 -6.76 -16.29
N PRO A 19 8.26 -5.87 -17.28
CA PRO A 19 7.14 -5.13 -17.89
C PRO A 19 6.17 -6.01 -18.69
N ASP A 20 6.50 -7.28 -18.93
CA ASP A 20 5.78 -8.11 -19.87
C ASP A 20 4.46 -8.65 -19.26
N SER A 21 3.35 -8.23 -19.86
CA SER A 21 1.93 -8.66 -19.67
C SER A 21 1.06 -7.98 -18.60
N LEU A 22 1.59 -7.16 -17.69
CA LEU A 22 0.79 -6.54 -16.62
C LEU A 22 0.58 -5.03 -16.82
N ARG A 23 -0.62 -4.53 -16.51
CA ARG A 23 -0.92 -3.10 -16.55
C ARG A 23 -0.25 -2.38 -15.39
N PRO A 24 0.53 -1.31 -15.61
CA PRO A 24 1.19 -0.60 -14.53
C PRO A 24 0.18 0.17 -13.68
N ALA A 25 0.35 0.08 -12.36
CA ALA A 25 -0.37 0.84 -11.35
C ALA A 25 0.59 1.26 -10.23
N ALA A 26 0.24 2.31 -9.50
CA ALA A 26 0.97 2.74 -8.31
C ALA A 26 0.00 2.97 -7.16
N VAL A 27 0.48 2.75 -5.94
CA VAL A 27 -0.25 3.09 -4.72
C VAL A 27 0.60 3.97 -3.82
N ALA A 28 -0.03 4.95 -3.20
CA ALA A 28 0.57 5.81 -2.21
C ALA A 28 0.49 5.17 -0.82
N LEU A 29 1.63 4.74 -0.30
CA LEU A 29 1.81 4.37 1.09
C LEU A 29 2.23 5.61 1.87
N THR A 30 1.23 6.41 2.24
CA THR A 30 1.44 7.70 2.89
C THR A 30 1.51 7.55 4.40
N LEU A 31 2.65 7.90 4.97
CA LEU A 31 2.91 8.00 6.39
C LEU A 31 2.54 9.40 6.90
N VAL A 32 1.80 9.45 8.00
CA VAL A 32 1.31 10.68 8.64
C VAL A 32 1.45 10.57 10.16
N THR A 33 1.18 11.64 10.89
CA THR A 33 0.95 11.61 12.34
C THR A 33 -0.55 11.75 12.63
N ASP A 34 -1.03 11.06 13.67
CA ASP A 34 -2.38 11.29 14.20
C ASP A 34 -2.40 12.40 15.27
N GLU A 35 -3.56 12.64 15.89
CA GLU A 35 -3.74 13.70 16.88
C GLU A 35 -2.95 13.45 18.19
N LEU A 36 -2.45 12.21 18.37
CA LEU A 36 -1.62 11.79 19.51
C LEU A 36 -0.15 11.70 19.13
N ASP A 37 0.24 12.27 17.98
CA ASP A 37 1.61 12.30 17.46
C ASP A 37 2.20 10.91 17.18
N ARG A 38 1.34 9.91 16.97
CA ARG A 38 1.75 8.55 16.60
C ARG A 38 1.94 8.49 15.09
N ALA A 39 3.01 7.83 14.66
CA ALA A 39 3.22 7.57 13.24
C ALA A 39 2.21 6.53 12.75
N CYS A 40 1.48 6.90 11.70
CA CYS A 40 0.38 6.15 11.10
C CYS A 40 0.60 6.02 9.59
N PHE A 41 -0.08 5.07 8.96
CA PHE A 41 -0.28 5.03 7.51
C PHE A 41 -1.74 5.33 7.17
N LEU A 42 -1.98 5.90 6.00
CA LEU A 42 -3.33 6.10 5.48
C LEU A 42 -3.85 4.82 4.82
N LEU A 43 -5.08 4.46 5.16
CA LEU A 43 -5.81 3.35 4.57
C LEU A 43 -7.23 3.81 4.25
N THR A 44 -7.71 3.50 3.05
CA THR A 44 -9.04 3.88 2.59
C THR A 44 -9.97 2.67 2.55
N ARG A 45 -11.26 2.92 2.79
CA ARG A 45 -12.33 1.98 2.47
C ARG A 45 -13.02 2.46 1.22
N ARG A 46 -12.97 1.65 0.16
CA ARG A 46 -13.57 2.00 -1.14
C ARG A 46 -15.09 2.02 -1.06
N THR A 47 -15.73 2.94 -1.77
CA THR A 47 -17.20 3.02 -1.88
C THR A 47 -17.76 1.73 -2.49
N GLU A 48 -18.91 1.24 -2.00
CA GLU A 48 -19.49 -0.04 -2.43
C GLU A 48 -19.93 -0.05 -3.91
N GLY A 49 -20.32 1.11 -4.45
CA GLY A 49 -20.82 1.26 -5.83
C GLY A 49 -19.76 1.22 -6.93
N LEU A 50 -18.47 1.05 -6.59
CA LEU A 50 -17.40 0.99 -7.59
C LEU A 50 -17.46 -0.30 -8.41
N ARG A 51 -17.18 -0.18 -9.71
CA ARG A 51 -17.19 -1.31 -10.67
C ARG A 51 -16.24 -2.45 -10.28
N ALA A 52 -15.20 -2.14 -9.51
CA ALA A 52 -14.23 -3.10 -9.01
C ALA A 52 -13.85 -2.77 -7.55
N HIS A 53 -13.65 -3.83 -6.75
CA HIS A 53 -13.13 -3.74 -5.37
C HIS A 53 -13.96 -2.88 -4.39
N GLY A 54 -15.27 -2.71 -4.62
CA GLY A 54 -16.14 -1.96 -3.72
C GLY A 54 -16.13 -2.51 -2.29
N GLY A 55 -16.09 -1.62 -1.30
CA GLY A 55 -16.06 -1.96 0.13
C GLY A 55 -14.73 -2.50 0.66
N GLN A 56 -13.71 -2.72 -0.21
CA GLN A 56 -12.41 -3.24 0.18
C GLN A 56 -11.54 -2.17 0.83
N TRP A 57 -10.65 -2.61 1.71
CA TRP A 57 -9.57 -1.79 2.26
C TRP A 57 -8.43 -1.69 1.25
N ALA A 58 -8.02 -0.47 0.93
CA ALA A 58 -7.00 -0.20 -0.08
C ALA A 58 -6.07 0.94 0.36
N LEU A 59 -4.89 0.97 -0.26
CA LEU A 59 -4.06 2.17 -0.28
C LEU A 59 -4.57 3.05 -1.44
N PRO A 60 -4.55 4.39 -1.31
CA PRO A 60 -4.86 5.28 -2.45
C PRO A 60 -4.00 4.94 -3.64
N GLY A 61 -4.57 4.90 -4.84
CA GLY A 61 -3.80 4.56 -6.02
C GLY A 61 -4.61 4.04 -7.18
N GLY A 62 -3.94 4.02 -8.33
CA GLY A 62 -4.57 3.70 -9.59
C GLY A 62 -3.57 3.42 -10.69
N ARG A 63 -4.06 3.49 -11.92
CA ARG A 63 -3.25 3.19 -13.11
C ARG A 63 -2.28 4.32 -13.38
N LEU A 64 -1.12 3.96 -13.94
CA LEU A 64 -0.23 4.97 -14.51
C LEU A 64 -0.84 5.49 -15.81
N ASP A 65 -0.82 6.81 -15.96
CA ASP A 65 -1.11 7.47 -17.23
C ASP A 65 0.11 7.44 -18.16
N ALA A 66 -0.12 7.76 -19.44
CA ALA A 66 0.94 7.71 -20.45
C ALA A 66 2.05 8.73 -20.14
N GLY A 67 3.27 8.23 -19.95
CA GLY A 67 4.45 9.04 -19.62
C GLY A 67 4.64 9.32 -18.13
N GLU A 68 3.73 8.84 -17.28
CA GLU A 68 3.78 9.02 -15.83
C GLU A 68 4.76 8.03 -15.18
N THR A 69 5.52 8.49 -14.19
CA THR A 69 6.29 7.63 -13.28
C THR A 69 5.39 7.07 -12.18
N SER A 70 5.82 5.99 -11.51
CA SER A 70 5.06 5.44 -10.38
C SER A 70 4.85 6.45 -9.25
N SER A 71 5.85 7.29 -8.99
CA SER A 71 5.78 8.35 -7.98
C SER A 71 4.78 9.45 -8.36
N GLU A 72 4.75 9.90 -9.61
CA GLU A 72 3.75 10.88 -10.09
C GLU A 72 2.33 10.32 -9.99
N ALA A 73 2.12 9.06 -10.41
CA ALA A 73 0.82 8.40 -10.31
C ALA A 73 0.34 8.28 -8.86
N ALA A 74 1.22 7.85 -7.94
CA ALA A 74 0.87 7.74 -6.53
C ALA A 74 0.48 9.10 -5.93
N LEU A 75 1.21 10.17 -6.25
CA LEU A 75 0.90 11.52 -5.76
C LEU A 75 -0.40 12.08 -6.35
N ARG A 76 -0.64 11.86 -7.65
CA ARG A 76 -1.90 12.26 -8.31
C ARG A 76 -3.10 11.56 -7.68
N GLU A 77 -3.05 10.24 -7.56
CA GLU A 77 -4.15 9.45 -6.99
C GLU A 77 -4.38 9.79 -5.50
N LEU A 78 -3.33 10.11 -4.75
CA LEU A 78 -3.46 10.58 -3.37
C LEU A 78 -4.22 11.91 -3.27
N ASP A 79 -3.97 12.84 -4.20
CA ASP A 79 -4.70 14.11 -4.30
C ASP A 79 -6.15 13.88 -4.78
N GLU A 80 -6.34 13.08 -5.83
CA GLU A 80 -7.68 12.78 -6.38
C GLU A 80 -8.59 12.04 -5.38
N GLU A 81 -8.06 11.06 -4.65
CA GLU A 81 -8.84 10.28 -3.69
C GLU A 81 -9.01 10.96 -2.33
N LEU A 82 -7.98 11.66 -1.83
CA LEU A 82 -7.95 12.19 -0.46
C LEU A 82 -7.80 13.71 -0.34
N GLY A 83 -7.65 14.43 -1.45
CA GLY A 83 -7.33 15.86 -1.44
C GLY A 83 -5.98 16.18 -0.80
N LEU A 84 -5.11 15.17 -0.66
CA LEU A 84 -3.82 15.30 0.02
C LEU A 84 -2.71 15.54 -1.01
N ARG A 85 -2.43 16.81 -1.27
CA ARG A 85 -1.41 17.22 -2.22
C ARG A 85 -0.02 17.25 -1.57
N LEU A 86 0.84 16.32 -1.98
CA LEU A 86 2.25 16.26 -1.58
C LEU A 86 3.17 16.52 -2.78
N GLY A 87 4.34 17.10 -2.52
CA GLY A 87 5.39 17.27 -3.52
C GLY A 87 6.43 16.13 -3.49
N PRO A 88 7.34 16.09 -4.48
CA PRO A 88 8.40 15.07 -4.57
C PRO A 88 9.30 14.99 -3.33
N GLU A 89 9.47 16.09 -2.58
CA GLU A 89 10.24 16.14 -1.32
C GLU A 89 9.64 15.32 -0.17
N SER A 90 8.36 14.94 -0.32
CA SER A 90 7.65 14.09 0.63
C SER A 90 7.93 12.59 0.38
N LEU A 91 8.48 12.22 -0.77
CA LEU A 91 8.78 10.84 -1.13
C LEU A 91 9.99 10.32 -0.35
N LEU A 92 9.87 9.09 0.18
CA LEU A 92 10.95 8.41 0.91
C LEU A 92 11.58 7.26 0.11
N GLY A 93 10.86 6.72 -0.88
CA GLY A 93 11.34 5.62 -1.71
C GLY A 93 10.20 4.74 -2.21
N GLU A 94 10.56 3.64 -2.88
CA GLU A 94 9.63 2.66 -3.43
C GLU A 94 9.91 1.27 -2.83
N LEU A 95 8.86 0.44 -2.72
CA LEU A 95 8.97 -0.97 -2.35
C LEU A 95 9.01 -1.86 -3.62
N ASP A 96 9.02 -3.19 -3.45
CA ASP A 96 8.98 -4.10 -4.60
C ASP A 96 7.63 -4.01 -5.31
N ASP A 97 7.66 -4.22 -6.63
CA ASP A 97 6.45 -4.33 -7.41
C ASP A 97 5.69 -5.61 -7.02
N TYR A 98 4.37 -5.51 -6.87
CA TYR A 98 3.50 -6.66 -6.60
C TYR A 98 2.65 -7.02 -7.84
N PRO A 99 2.84 -8.20 -8.45
CA PRO A 99 2.01 -8.67 -9.55
C PRO A 99 0.67 -9.19 -9.04
N THR A 100 -0.44 -8.71 -9.63
CA THR A 100 -1.79 -9.14 -9.26
C THR A 100 -2.38 -10.15 -10.24
N ARG A 101 -3.26 -11.03 -9.75
CA ARG A 101 -4.09 -11.92 -10.58
C ARG A 101 -5.08 -11.15 -11.46
N SER A 102 -5.48 -9.95 -11.05
CA SER A 102 -6.31 -9.02 -11.83
C SER A 102 -5.57 -8.31 -12.99
N GLY A 103 -4.31 -8.67 -13.24
CA GLY A 103 -3.55 -8.20 -14.40
C GLY A 103 -2.91 -6.82 -14.20
N PHE A 104 -2.57 -6.46 -12.96
CA PHE A 104 -1.84 -5.25 -12.63
C PHE A 104 -0.46 -5.56 -12.07
N ARG A 105 0.48 -4.64 -12.27
CA ARG A 105 1.75 -4.57 -11.54
C ARG A 105 1.69 -3.31 -10.69
N ILE A 106 1.60 -3.48 -9.37
CA ILE A 106 1.46 -2.37 -8.43
C ILE A 106 2.84 -2.00 -7.88
N THR A 107 3.27 -0.75 -8.11
CA THR A 107 4.45 -0.16 -7.47
C THR A 107 4.03 0.59 -6.20
N PRO A 108 4.45 0.19 -5.00
CA PRO A 108 4.15 0.93 -3.78
C PRO A 108 5.15 2.06 -3.58
N VAL A 109 4.66 3.29 -3.50
CA VAL A 109 5.46 4.49 -3.29
C VAL A 109 5.26 4.98 -1.87
N VAL A 110 6.34 5.09 -1.09
CA VAL A 110 6.29 5.51 0.31
C VAL A 110 6.50 7.02 0.38
N ALA A 111 5.54 7.71 0.98
CA ALA A 111 5.60 9.16 1.22
C ALA A 111 5.44 9.47 2.71
N TRP A 112 5.98 10.61 3.15
CA TRP A 112 5.81 11.13 4.50
C TRP A 112 5.22 12.53 4.45
N ALA A 113 3.98 12.67 4.89
CA ALA A 113 3.33 13.96 5.02
C ALA A 113 3.64 14.56 6.40
N SER A 114 4.21 15.75 6.43
CA SER A 114 4.62 16.42 7.67
C SER A 114 3.53 17.37 8.17
N GLY A 115 3.28 17.42 9.48
CA GLY A 115 2.30 18.32 10.09
C GLY A 115 0.86 17.82 10.03
N ASP A 116 -0.09 18.65 10.45
CA ASP A 116 -1.51 18.30 10.42
C ASP A 116 -2.06 18.39 9.00
N GLN A 117 -2.38 17.23 8.44
CA GLN A 117 -2.87 17.09 7.07
C GLN A 117 -4.38 16.99 7.08
N ALA A 118 -5.04 18.04 6.59
CA ALA A 118 -6.47 18.01 6.31
C ALA A 118 -6.72 17.08 5.13
N LEU A 119 -7.59 16.09 5.32
CA LEU A 119 -8.01 15.17 4.26
C LEU A 119 -9.40 15.57 3.77
N ALA A 120 -9.60 15.52 2.46
CA ALA A 120 -10.87 15.75 1.79
C ALA A 120 -11.19 14.54 0.89
N PRO A 121 -11.68 13.41 1.46
CA PRO A 121 -11.92 12.19 0.70
C PRO A 121 -12.96 12.40 -0.40
N ASN A 122 -12.69 11.94 -1.61
CA ASN A 122 -13.66 11.96 -2.71
C ASN A 122 -14.76 10.93 -2.42
N PRO A 123 -16.02 11.37 -2.16
CA PRO A 123 -17.10 10.45 -1.76
C PRO A 123 -17.51 9.47 -2.86
N GLN A 124 -17.13 9.72 -4.12
CA GLN A 124 -17.41 8.80 -5.22
C GLN A 124 -16.53 7.55 -5.14
N GLU A 125 -15.35 7.64 -4.53
CA GLU A 125 -14.35 6.57 -4.52
C GLU A 125 -14.04 6.07 -3.11
N VAL A 126 -14.08 6.95 -2.13
CA VAL A 126 -13.65 6.70 -0.75
C VAL A 126 -14.81 6.89 0.21
N ALA A 127 -15.24 5.78 0.82
CA ALA A 127 -16.28 5.80 1.86
C ALA A 127 -15.73 6.21 3.22
N ALA A 128 -14.47 5.89 3.52
CA ALA A 128 -13.81 6.26 4.76
C ALA A 128 -12.28 6.28 4.59
N VAL A 129 -11.62 7.11 5.40
CA VAL A 129 -10.15 7.15 5.51
C VAL A 129 -9.76 6.96 6.96
N HIS A 130 -8.74 6.14 7.17
CA HIS A 130 -8.24 5.79 8.49
C HIS A 130 -6.75 6.10 8.59
N ARG A 131 -6.37 6.77 9.68
CA ARG A 131 -4.98 6.86 10.15
C ARG A 131 -4.72 5.63 11.01
N VAL A 132 -4.02 4.63 10.48
CA VAL A 132 -3.75 3.38 11.20
C VAL A 132 -2.35 3.43 11.81
N PRO A 133 -2.20 3.33 13.15
CA PRO A 133 -0.88 3.37 13.79
C PRO A 133 0.05 2.30 13.23
N LEU A 134 1.31 2.65 12.97
CA LEU A 134 2.32 1.70 12.50
C LEU A 134 2.56 0.56 13.48
N SER A 135 2.27 0.77 14.77
CA SER A 135 2.31 -0.27 15.80
C SER A 135 1.34 -1.43 15.53
N GLU A 136 0.27 -1.21 14.78
CA GLU A 136 -0.63 -2.31 14.37
C GLU A 136 0.05 -3.29 13.42
N LEU A 137 1.08 -2.86 12.68
CA LEU A 137 1.91 -3.75 11.85
C LEU A 137 2.97 -4.49 12.67
N ASP A 138 3.32 -3.99 13.86
CA ASP A 138 4.38 -4.55 14.72
C ASP A 138 3.91 -5.76 15.55
N ARG A 139 2.61 -6.08 15.49
CA ARG A 139 2.02 -7.17 16.26
C ARG A 139 2.58 -8.53 15.85
N SER A 140 2.67 -9.44 16.83
CA SER A 140 3.18 -10.80 16.62
C SER A 140 2.32 -11.66 15.66
N ASP A 141 1.05 -11.32 15.47
CA ASP A 141 0.14 -12.00 14.55
C ASP A 141 0.13 -11.41 13.13
N VAL A 142 1.07 -10.50 12.83
CA VAL A 142 1.31 -9.96 11.49
C VAL A 142 2.59 -10.56 10.89
N PRO A 143 2.54 -11.11 9.66
CA PRO A 143 1.35 -11.39 8.85
C PRO A 143 0.74 -12.76 9.20
N ARG A 144 -0.47 -13.02 8.70
CA ARG A 144 -1.04 -14.38 8.71
C ARG A 144 -0.89 -15.01 7.33
N LEU A 145 -0.27 -16.17 7.31
CA LEU A 145 -0.07 -16.98 6.10
C LEU A 145 -0.96 -18.22 6.14
N ARG A 146 -1.60 -18.52 5.01
CA ARG A 146 -2.46 -19.70 4.87
C ARG A 146 -2.18 -20.40 3.55
N HIS A 147 -1.90 -21.70 3.60
CA HIS A 147 -1.83 -22.53 2.40
C HIS A 147 -3.23 -22.90 1.91
N ILE A 148 -3.40 -22.94 0.59
CA ILE A 148 -4.65 -23.32 -0.07
C ILE A 148 -4.35 -24.34 -1.17
N PRO A 149 -5.30 -25.23 -1.53
CA PRO A 149 -5.09 -26.21 -2.61
C PRO A 149 -4.84 -25.58 -3.99
N GLU A 150 -5.32 -24.35 -4.23
CA GLU A 150 -5.28 -23.72 -5.54
C GLU A 150 -3.93 -23.02 -5.86
N SER A 151 -3.02 -22.92 -4.88
CA SER A 151 -1.71 -22.29 -5.08
C SER A 151 -0.66 -22.85 -4.14
N GLU A 152 0.53 -23.14 -4.67
CA GLU A 152 1.71 -23.49 -3.89
C GLU A 152 2.23 -22.31 -3.04
N ARG A 153 1.87 -21.08 -3.44
CA ARG A 153 2.25 -19.86 -2.73
C ARG A 153 1.31 -19.61 -1.55
N PRO A 154 1.82 -19.29 -0.36
CA PRO A 154 0.96 -19.00 0.78
C PRO A 154 0.15 -17.73 0.56
N VAL A 155 -1.15 -17.78 0.87
CA VAL A 155 -2.03 -16.60 0.86
C VAL A 155 -1.69 -15.75 2.08
N ILE A 156 -1.39 -14.47 1.83
CA ILE A 156 -1.07 -13.50 2.88
C ILE A 156 -2.30 -12.68 3.27
N SER A 157 -2.39 -12.40 4.57
CA SER A 157 -3.33 -11.42 5.13
C SER A 157 -2.73 -10.69 6.32
N VAL A 158 -3.21 -9.48 6.58
CA VAL A 158 -2.86 -8.70 7.78
C VAL A 158 -4.14 -8.46 8.60
N PRO A 159 -4.19 -8.90 9.88
CA PRO A 159 -5.31 -8.60 10.77
C PRO A 159 -5.28 -7.12 11.18
N LEU A 160 -6.23 -6.33 10.66
CA LEU A 160 -6.33 -4.88 10.87
C LEU A 160 -7.79 -4.45 10.95
N LEU A 161 -8.07 -3.43 11.76
CA LEU A 161 -9.39 -2.80 11.87
C LEU A 161 -10.53 -3.81 12.12
N GLY A 162 -10.26 -4.83 12.95
CA GLY A 162 -11.24 -5.88 13.28
C GLY A 162 -11.53 -6.88 12.15
N THR A 163 -10.77 -6.85 11.06
CA THR A 163 -10.93 -7.74 9.91
C THR A 163 -9.57 -8.25 9.40
N HIS A 164 -9.57 -8.94 8.26
CA HIS A 164 -8.37 -9.36 7.55
C HIS A 164 -8.27 -8.61 6.23
N ILE A 165 -7.19 -7.85 6.06
CA ILE A 165 -6.82 -7.27 4.77
C ILE A 165 -6.03 -8.32 4.01
N HIS A 166 -6.32 -8.49 2.72
CA HIS A 166 -5.67 -9.47 1.86
C HIS A 166 -4.72 -8.80 0.85
N ALA A 167 -3.91 -9.60 0.16
CA ALA A 167 -3.11 -9.08 -0.94
C ALA A 167 -4.02 -8.46 -2.04
N PRO A 168 -3.55 -7.42 -2.76
CA PRO A 168 -2.17 -6.89 -2.75
C PRO A 168 -1.82 -6.02 -1.52
N THR A 169 -2.80 -5.38 -0.88
CA THR A 169 -2.57 -4.46 0.24
C THR A 169 -1.85 -5.12 1.42
N ALA A 170 -2.22 -6.35 1.79
CA ALA A 170 -1.56 -7.08 2.86
C ALA A 170 -0.06 -7.33 2.60
N ALA A 171 0.30 -7.68 1.37
CA ALA A 171 1.68 -7.92 0.96
C ALA A 171 2.51 -6.64 1.05
N ILE A 172 1.95 -5.52 0.58
CA ILE A 172 2.59 -4.21 0.62
C ILE A 172 2.79 -3.72 2.06
N LEU A 173 1.76 -3.82 2.91
CA LEU A 173 1.85 -3.45 4.32
C LEU A 173 2.86 -4.33 5.09
N TYR A 174 2.92 -5.62 4.76
CA TYR A 174 3.93 -6.51 5.34
C TYR A 174 5.35 -6.11 4.91
N GLN A 175 5.56 -5.77 3.63
CA GLN A 175 6.87 -5.32 3.17
C GLN A 175 7.28 -3.99 3.80
N LEU A 176 6.35 -3.04 3.96
CA LEU A 176 6.59 -1.80 4.70
C LEU A 176 7.10 -2.11 6.11
N ARG A 177 6.44 -3.00 6.83
CA ARG A 177 6.87 -3.36 8.20
C ARG A 177 8.31 -3.90 8.20
N GLU A 178 8.58 -4.93 7.41
CA GLU A 178 9.88 -5.59 7.42
C GLU A 178 10.99 -4.65 6.93
N VAL A 179 10.78 -3.94 5.83
CA VAL A 179 11.78 -3.05 5.22
C VAL A 179 11.85 -1.72 5.96
N ALA A 180 10.77 -0.92 5.92
CA ALA A 180 10.81 0.45 6.42
C ALA A 180 10.91 0.51 7.95
N LEU A 181 10.19 -0.34 8.70
CA LEU A 181 10.22 -0.26 10.17
C LEU A 181 11.40 -1.02 10.76
N TRP A 182 11.73 -2.19 10.23
CA TRP A 182 12.70 -3.11 10.82
C TRP A 182 14.04 -3.22 10.08
N GLY A 183 14.16 -2.65 8.88
CA GLY A 183 15.41 -2.67 8.10
C GLY A 183 15.77 -4.06 7.55
N ARG A 184 14.79 -4.95 7.41
CA ARG A 184 14.97 -6.32 6.91
C ARG A 184 14.62 -6.41 5.43
N GLU A 185 15.45 -7.10 4.67
CA GLU A 185 15.19 -7.35 3.27
C GLU A 185 14.21 -8.52 3.10
N VAL A 186 12.91 -8.21 3.06
CA VAL A 186 11.84 -9.19 2.80
C VAL A 186 11.20 -8.92 1.46
N ARG A 187 10.94 -9.99 0.70
CA ARG A 187 10.31 -9.96 -0.62
C ARG A 187 8.88 -10.47 -0.49
N VAL A 188 7.96 -9.89 -1.26
CA VAL A 188 6.53 -10.19 -1.11
C VAL A 188 5.82 -10.64 -2.38
N ALA A 189 6.49 -10.59 -3.53
CA ALA A 189 5.93 -11.04 -4.81
C ALA A 189 5.60 -12.55 -4.86
N GLU A 190 6.12 -13.34 -3.91
CA GLU A 190 5.83 -14.76 -3.77
C GLU A 190 4.58 -15.07 -2.95
N PHE A 191 3.97 -14.09 -2.29
CA PHE A 191 2.72 -14.29 -1.56
C PHE A 191 1.51 -14.24 -2.50
N GLU A 192 0.54 -15.11 -2.24
CA GLU A 192 -0.66 -15.28 -3.08
C GLU A 192 -1.84 -14.44 -2.59
N GLN A 193 -2.73 -14.12 -3.53
CA GLN A 193 -4.05 -13.53 -3.27
C GLN A 193 -5.10 -14.58 -2.94
N PRO A 194 -6.10 -14.29 -2.09
CA PRO A 194 -7.19 -15.23 -1.88
C PRO A 194 -7.97 -15.47 -3.18
N VAL A 195 -8.55 -16.66 -3.34
CA VAL A 195 -9.25 -17.09 -4.57
C VAL A 195 -10.33 -16.10 -5.02
N PHE A 196 -11.03 -15.45 -4.09
CA PHE A 196 -12.06 -14.46 -4.44
C PHE A 196 -11.51 -13.21 -5.15
N ALA A 197 -10.21 -12.92 -5.03
CA ALA A 197 -9.54 -11.78 -5.64
C ALA A 197 -8.92 -12.10 -7.02
N TRP A 198 -9.11 -13.31 -7.54
CA TRP A 198 -8.57 -13.74 -8.85
C TRP A 198 -9.44 -13.34 -10.05
N ARG A 199 -10.59 -12.70 -9.80
CA ARG A 199 -11.57 -12.30 -10.83
C ARG A 199 -11.53 -10.80 -11.08
#